data_AF-A0A8J4Q9E2-F1
#
_entry.id   AF-A0A8J4Q9E2-F1
#
_cell.length_a   1.000
_cell.length_b   1.000
_cell.length_c   1.000
_cell.angle_alpha   90.00
_cell.angle_beta   90.00
_cell.angle_gamma   90.00
#
_symmetry.space_group_name_H-M   'P 1'
#
loop_
_entity.id
_entity.type
_entity.pdbx_description
1 polymer ?
#
loop_
_entity_poly.entity_id
_entity_poly.type
_entity_poly.pdbx_seq_one_letter_code
_entity_poly.pdbx_strand_id
1 'polypeptide(L)'
;MFRNILQVTNRYIINDILNIRGLQLQQHIQYSLLNQCFNSSNPSNVAFYSKSNHSIIKREVRKAREQIYLEDPENYYQPEKIQIPHEKIDLQFSRSSGAGGQNVNKVNTKAEIRFHLDKADWLPNYVKDNIKKDYKRYINNENEFVLTSEKHRYQHANIKEAFDKLEEIVDQASFIPKERIATEIPQYAIEKRLKDKAARKQTKQGRQKQSMSKYFDD
;
A
#
# COMPACT_ATOMS: atom_id res chain seq x y z
N MET A 1 1.66 -21.42 32.06
CA MET A 1 2.98 -21.24 31.42
C MET A 1 2.99 -20.44 30.11
N PHE A 2 1.87 -19.91 29.59
CA PHE A 2 1.86 -19.12 28.32
C PHE A 2 1.43 -17.65 28.45
N ARG A 3 1.29 -17.11 29.68
CA ARG A 3 0.82 -15.72 29.89
C ARG A 3 1.92 -14.67 30.12
N ASN A 4 3.19 -15.05 30.21
CA ASN A 4 4.28 -14.11 30.55
C ASN A 4 5.30 -13.83 29.44
N ILE A 5 5.17 -14.44 28.25
CA ILE A 5 6.14 -14.23 27.15
C ILE A 5 5.69 -13.14 26.17
N LEU A 6 4.39 -12.78 26.15
CA LEU A 6 3.82 -11.82 25.19
C LEU A 6 3.76 -10.36 25.69
N GLN A 7 4.04 -10.09 26.96
CA GLN A 7 4.00 -8.71 27.49
C GLN A 7 5.34 -7.96 27.37
N VAL A 8 6.46 -8.66 27.22
CA VAL A 8 7.79 -8.02 27.20
C VAL A 8 8.26 -7.72 25.77
N THR A 9 7.73 -8.42 24.76
CA THR A 9 8.11 -8.20 23.35
C THR A 9 7.44 -6.99 22.72
N ASN A 10 6.32 -6.51 23.27
CA ASN A 10 5.52 -5.45 22.66
C ASN A 10 5.72 -4.05 23.27
N ARG A 11 6.45 -3.89 24.39
CA ARG A 11 6.66 -2.55 24.99
C ARG A 11 7.92 -1.83 24.50
N TYR A 12 8.95 -2.58 24.10
CA TYR A 12 10.25 -2.01 23.69
C TYR A 12 10.33 -1.61 22.21
N ILE A 13 9.35 -1.99 21.40
CA ILE A 13 9.22 -1.52 20.01
C ILE A 13 8.47 -0.18 19.96
N ILE A 14 7.72 0.16 21.02
CA ILE A 14 6.80 1.30 21.03
C ILE A 14 7.49 2.63 21.37
N ASN A 15 8.61 2.63 22.11
CA ASN A 15 9.21 3.88 22.61
C ASN A 15 10.35 4.45 21.76
N ASP A 16 10.99 3.66 20.89
CA ASP A 16 12.05 4.15 20.00
C ASP A 16 11.54 4.58 18.60
N ILE A 17 10.22 4.54 18.41
CA ILE A 17 9.52 4.98 17.19
C ILE A 17 8.99 6.43 17.34
N LEU A 18 9.29 7.11 18.46
CA LEU A 18 8.71 8.42 18.78
C LEU A 18 9.49 9.64 18.25
N ASN A 19 10.47 9.49 17.35
CA ASN A 19 11.27 10.63 16.89
C ASN A 19 11.32 10.87 15.36
N ILE A 20 10.30 10.43 14.61
CA ILE A 20 10.24 10.69 13.16
C ILE A 20 8.82 11.10 12.77
N ARG A 21 8.54 12.41 12.83
CA ARG A 21 7.24 13.10 12.67
C ARG A 21 6.53 12.95 11.31
N GLY A 22 6.99 12.09 10.41
CA GLY A 22 6.38 11.92 9.07
C GLY A 22 5.79 10.54 8.78
N LEU A 23 6.05 9.55 9.65
CA LEU A 23 5.71 8.14 9.39
C LEU A 23 4.59 7.58 10.27
N GLN A 24 3.96 8.41 11.12
CA GLN A 24 2.85 7.91 11.94
C GLN A 24 1.60 7.56 11.12
N LEU A 25 1.26 8.25 10.03
CA LEU A 25 -0.11 8.14 9.51
C LEU A 25 -0.43 6.90 8.66
N GLN A 26 0.49 6.41 7.81
CA GLN A 26 0.20 5.20 7.02
C GLN A 26 0.22 3.92 7.86
N GLN A 27 1.08 3.85 8.89
CA GLN A 27 1.10 2.72 9.81
C GLN A 27 0.01 2.85 10.89
N HIS A 28 -0.31 4.05 11.37
CA HIS A 28 -1.38 4.25 12.34
C HIS A 28 -2.76 4.02 11.72
N ILE A 29 -2.98 4.24 10.42
CA ILE A 29 -4.24 3.88 9.74
C ILE A 29 -4.35 2.36 9.57
N GLN A 30 -3.28 1.65 9.17
CA GLN A 30 -3.29 0.19 9.15
C GLN A 30 -3.46 -0.42 10.56
N TYR A 31 -2.79 0.12 11.59
CA TYR A 31 -2.90 -0.33 12.98
C TYR A 31 -4.22 0.07 13.65
N SER A 32 -4.80 1.23 13.34
CA SER A 32 -6.09 1.70 13.87
C SER A 32 -7.25 0.86 13.34
N LEU A 33 -7.25 0.56 12.04
CA LEU A 33 -8.26 -0.31 11.42
C LEU A 33 -8.10 -1.75 11.91
N LEU A 34 -6.87 -2.26 12.05
CA LEU A 34 -6.62 -3.58 12.66
C LEU A 34 -7.05 -3.63 14.14
N ASN A 35 -6.85 -2.57 14.92
CA ASN A 35 -7.23 -2.51 16.33
C ASN A 35 -8.73 -2.27 16.56
N GLN A 36 -9.43 -1.54 15.70
CA GLN A 36 -10.90 -1.46 15.74
C GLN A 36 -11.55 -2.81 15.41
N CYS A 37 -10.97 -3.58 14.47
CA CYS A 37 -11.38 -4.96 14.20
C CYS A 37 -11.07 -5.91 15.38
N PHE A 38 -9.95 -5.71 16.09
CA PHE A 38 -9.55 -6.55 17.24
C PHE A 38 -10.30 -6.23 18.54
N ASN A 39 -10.71 -4.97 18.75
CA ASN A 39 -11.40 -4.51 19.96
C ASN A 39 -12.93 -4.56 19.87
N SER A 40 -13.50 -4.88 18.71
CA SER A 40 -14.93 -5.21 18.64
C SER A 40 -15.14 -6.60 19.23
N SER A 41 -15.87 -6.69 20.33
CA SER A 41 -16.18 -7.91 21.09
C SER A 41 -17.09 -8.90 20.34
N ASN A 42 -17.14 -8.83 19.00
CA ASN A 42 -17.95 -9.70 18.16
C ASN A 42 -17.05 -10.47 17.15
N PRO A 43 -16.78 -11.76 17.38
CA PRO A 43 -15.84 -12.56 16.58
C PRO A 43 -16.29 -12.81 15.13
N SER A 44 -17.48 -12.35 14.74
CA SER A 44 -18.02 -12.37 13.38
C SER A 44 -17.51 -11.21 12.49
N ASN A 45 -16.83 -10.21 13.06
CA ASN A 45 -16.32 -9.05 12.30
C ASN A 45 -14.95 -9.26 11.64
N VAL A 46 -14.32 -10.43 11.78
CA VAL A 46 -13.17 -10.83 10.94
C VAL A 46 -13.70 -11.30 9.58
N ALA A 47 -14.51 -10.47 8.93
CA ALA A 47 -15.09 -10.77 7.64
C ALA A 47 -14.10 -10.36 6.54
N PHE A 48 -13.35 -11.37 6.07
CA PHE A 48 -12.94 -11.58 4.69
C PHE A 48 -12.57 -10.33 3.88
N TYR A 49 -11.25 -10.15 3.66
CA TYR A 49 -10.71 -9.37 2.55
C TYR A 49 -11.24 -9.93 1.21
N SER A 50 -12.30 -9.31 0.69
CA SER A 50 -12.76 -9.52 -0.67
C SER A 50 -12.56 -8.26 -1.51
N LYS A 51 -12.28 -8.44 -2.81
CA LYS A 51 -12.11 -7.37 -3.82
C LYS A 51 -13.29 -6.37 -3.87
N SER A 52 -14.43 -6.72 -3.27
CA SER A 52 -15.66 -5.93 -3.22
C SER A 52 -15.61 -4.73 -2.28
N ASN A 53 -14.61 -4.63 -1.39
CA ASN A 53 -14.52 -3.56 -0.36
C ASN A 53 -13.59 -2.39 -0.73
N HIS A 54 -13.05 -2.37 -1.95
CA HIS A 54 -12.07 -1.36 -2.38
C HIS A 54 -12.61 0.08 -2.34
N SER A 55 -13.90 0.27 -2.66
CA SER A 55 -14.56 1.58 -2.61
C SER A 55 -14.67 2.14 -1.19
N ILE A 56 -14.93 1.28 -0.21
CA ILE A 56 -15.02 1.64 1.22
C ILE A 56 -13.62 2.07 1.71
N ILE A 57 -12.59 1.29 1.37
CA ILE A 57 -11.20 1.60 1.74
C ILE A 57 -10.77 2.94 1.14
N LYS A 58 -11.02 3.19 -0.16
CA LYS A 58 -10.72 4.49 -0.79
C LYS A 58 -11.42 5.65 -0.09
N ARG A 59 -12.68 5.47 0.33
CA ARG A 59 -13.44 6.51 1.02
C ARG A 59 -12.86 6.82 2.38
N GLU A 60 -12.52 5.81 3.16
CA GLU A 60 -11.98 6.01 4.51
C GLU A 60 -10.53 6.52 4.46
N VAL A 61 -9.72 6.08 3.49
CA VAL A 61 -8.38 6.67 3.23
C VAL A 61 -8.50 8.14 2.82
N ARG A 62 -9.49 8.50 1.97
CA ARG A 62 -9.76 9.91 1.60
C ARG A 62 -10.13 10.75 2.82
N LYS A 63 -11.06 10.28 3.67
CA LYS A 63 -11.45 10.99 4.89
C LYS A 63 -10.29 11.18 5.86
N ALA A 64 -9.48 10.13 6.05
CA ALA A 64 -8.29 10.23 6.91
C ALA A 64 -7.29 11.26 6.35
N ARG A 65 -7.07 11.28 5.02
CA ARG A 65 -6.27 12.30 4.33
C ARG A 65 -6.80 13.72 4.51
N GLU A 66 -8.11 13.92 4.38
CA GLU A 66 -8.77 15.21 4.60
C GLU A 66 -8.62 15.69 6.05
N GLN A 67 -8.75 14.78 7.01
CA GLN A 67 -8.60 15.11 8.43
C GLN A 67 -7.16 15.53 8.79
N ILE A 68 -6.15 14.83 8.26
CA ILE A 68 -4.73 15.18 8.44
C ILE A 68 -4.43 16.58 7.89
N TYR A 69 -5.02 16.94 6.74
CA TYR A 69 -4.84 18.26 6.13
C TYR A 69 -5.37 19.39 7.01
N LEU A 70 -6.48 19.16 7.73
CA LEU A 70 -7.06 20.14 8.66
C LEU A 70 -6.22 20.31 9.93
N GLU A 71 -5.44 19.30 10.31
CA GLU A 71 -4.65 19.27 11.54
C GLU A 71 -3.27 19.94 11.38
N ASP A 72 -2.62 19.83 10.21
CA ASP A 72 -1.27 20.40 9.98
C ASP A 72 -1.01 20.74 8.48
N PRO A 73 -1.52 21.88 7.97
CA PRO A 73 -1.52 22.18 6.54
C PRO A 73 -0.13 22.44 5.94
N GLU A 74 0.86 22.87 6.73
CA GLU A 74 2.23 23.13 6.24
C GLU A 74 3.04 21.84 5.98
N ASN A 75 2.63 20.71 6.56
CA ASN A 75 3.37 19.45 6.50
C ASN A 75 2.67 18.38 5.63
N TYR A 76 1.58 18.75 4.94
CA TYR A 76 0.83 17.83 4.09
C TYR A 76 1.16 18.02 2.61
N TYR A 77 1.88 17.04 2.03
CA TYR A 77 2.05 16.94 0.58
C TYR A 77 0.74 16.49 -0.05
N GLN A 78 -0.06 17.43 -0.57
CA GLN A 78 -1.12 17.10 -1.52
C GLN A 78 -0.46 16.82 -2.87
N PRO A 79 -0.51 15.60 -3.41
CA PRO A 79 -0.21 15.44 -4.82
C PRO A 79 -1.22 16.29 -5.61
N GLU A 80 -0.73 17.15 -6.49
CA GLU A 80 -1.60 17.93 -7.37
C GLU A 80 -2.54 16.99 -8.10
N LYS A 81 -3.85 17.26 -8.03
CA LYS A 81 -4.83 16.44 -8.72
C LYS A 81 -4.66 16.63 -10.22
N ILE A 82 -4.13 15.61 -10.88
CA ILE A 82 -4.00 15.58 -12.33
C ILE A 82 -5.41 15.57 -12.94
N GLN A 83 -5.74 16.64 -13.67
CA GLN A 83 -7.00 16.71 -14.40
C GLN A 83 -6.88 15.90 -15.69
N ILE A 84 -7.85 15.01 -15.91
CA ILE A 84 -7.90 14.17 -17.11
C ILE A 84 -8.76 14.88 -18.17
N PRO A 85 -8.16 15.43 -19.24
CA PRO A 85 -8.92 16.09 -20.30
C PRO A 85 -9.63 15.05 -21.16
N HIS A 86 -10.95 15.03 -21.13
CA HIS A 86 -11.75 14.09 -21.95
C HIS A 86 -11.52 14.27 -23.46
N GLU A 87 -11.21 15.49 -23.91
CA GLU A 87 -11.01 15.81 -25.33
C GLU A 87 -9.70 15.26 -25.92
N LYS A 88 -8.70 14.99 -25.08
CA LYS A 88 -7.41 14.43 -25.53
C LYS A 88 -7.35 12.90 -25.44
N ILE A 89 -8.50 12.27 -25.18
CA ILE A 89 -8.62 10.83 -25.01
C ILE A 89 -9.53 10.29 -26.10
N ASP A 90 -9.01 9.33 -26.86
CA ASP A 90 -9.78 8.65 -27.88
C ASP A 90 -10.67 7.59 -27.25
N LEU A 91 -11.97 7.72 -27.48
CA LEU A 91 -12.97 6.75 -27.06
C LEU A 91 -13.38 5.87 -28.25
N GLN A 92 -13.09 4.58 -28.15
CA GLN A 92 -13.51 3.58 -29.11
C GLN A 92 -14.60 2.68 -28.51
N PHE A 93 -15.52 2.23 -29.35
CA PHE A 93 -16.60 1.34 -28.94
C PHE A 93 -16.56 0.06 -29.75
N SER A 94 -16.69 -1.06 -29.05
CA SER A 94 -16.70 -2.38 -29.64
C SER A 94 -17.77 -3.26 -29.01
N ARG A 95 -17.96 -4.45 -29.56
CA ARG A 95 -18.84 -5.46 -28.99
C ARG A 95 -18.16 -6.10 -27.78
N SER A 96 -18.95 -6.40 -26.76
CA SER A 96 -18.46 -7.13 -25.58
C SER A 96 -18.14 -8.58 -25.92
N SER A 97 -17.15 -9.19 -25.25
CA SER A 97 -16.67 -10.55 -25.58
C SER A 97 -17.46 -11.70 -24.94
N GLY A 98 -18.66 -11.43 -24.37
CA GLY A 98 -19.44 -12.40 -23.62
C GLY A 98 -20.19 -13.44 -24.47
N ALA A 99 -20.60 -14.56 -23.83
CA ALA A 99 -21.42 -15.59 -24.48
C ALA A 99 -22.73 -14.99 -25.02
N GLY A 100 -22.98 -15.25 -26.30
CA GLY A 100 -23.92 -14.52 -27.14
C GLY A 100 -25.36 -14.44 -26.62
N GLY A 101 -25.88 -13.21 -26.63
CA GLY A 101 -27.29 -12.87 -26.56
C GLY A 101 -27.59 -11.75 -27.56
N GLN A 102 -28.87 -11.43 -27.78
CA GLN A 102 -29.27 -10.43 -28.79
C GLN A 102 -28.56 -9.09 -28.62
N ASN A 103 -28.31 -8.66 -27.38
CA ASN A 103 -27.64 -7.38 -27.10
C ASN A 103 -26.12 -7.43 -27.36
N VAL A 104 -25.43 -8.52 -26.99
CA VAL A 104 -23.96 -8.65 -27.13
C VAL A 104 -23.53 -8.65 -28.60
N ASN A 105 -24.32 -9.29 -29.46
CA ASN A 105 -24.01 -9.39 -30.88
C ASN A 105 -24.42 -8.14 -31.69
N LYS A 106 -25.28 -7.28 -31.13
CA LYS A 106 -25.89 -6.16 -31.85
C LYS A 106 -25.41 -4.78 -31.41
N VAL A 107 -25.03 -4.61 -30.13
CA VAL A 107 -24.77 -3.29 -29.55
C VAL A 107 -23.30 -3.14 -29.15
N ASN A 108 -22.67 -2.05 -29.58
CA ASN A 108 -21.29 -1.72 -29.23
C ASN A 108 -21.23 -1.11 -27.82
N THR A 109 -21.40 -1.95 -26.80
CA THR A 109 -21.47 -1.50 -25.40
C THR A 109 -20.10 -1.39 -24.75
N LYS A 110 -19.08 -2.14 -25.21
CA LYS A 110 -17.73 -2.08 -24.66
C LYS A 110 -17.10 -0.73 -25.00
N ALA A 111 -16.59 -0.04 -23.98
CA ALA A 111 -15.89 1.23 -24.12
C ALA A 111 -14.38 0.99 -23.97
N GLU A 112 -13.60 1.66 -24.80
CA GLU A 112 -12.13 1.58 -24.82
C GLU A 112 -11.57 3.00 -24.84
N ILE A 113 -10.71 3.29 -23.87
CA ILE A 113 -9.94 4.53 -23.77
C ILE A 113 -8.57 4.28 -24.38
N ARG A 114 -8.18 5.12 -25.34
CA ARG A 114 -6.87 5.09 -25.98
C ARG A 114 -6.23 6.46 -25.99
N PHE A 115 -4.93 6.50 -25.75
CA PHE A 115 -4.10 7.69 -26.01
C PHE A 115 -2.62 7.29 -26.05
N HIS A 116 -1.80 8.08 -26.74
CA HIS A 116 -0.36 7.87 -26.77
C HIS A 116 0.27 8.40 -25.48
N LEU A 117 0.90 7.53 -24.67
CA LEU A 117 1.35 7.88 -23.32
C LEU A 117 2.44 8.96 -23.34
N ASP A 118 3.39 8.87 -24.26
CA ASP A 118 4.49 9.85 -24.37
C ASP A 118 4.00 11.25 -24.77
N LYS A 119 3.01 11.32 -25.68
CA LYS A 119 2.44 12.58 -26.20
C LYS A 119 1.39 13.21 -25.28
N ALA A 120 1.10 12.57 -24.15
CA ALA A 120 0.09 13.06 -23.21
C ALA A 120 0.65 14.24 -22.39
N ASP A 121 0.49 15.48 -22.86
CA ASP A 121 1.03 16.67 -22.18
C ASP A 121 0.41 16.95 -20.81
N TRP A 122 -0.77 16.39 -20.55
CA TRP A 122 -1.49 16.52 -19.28
C TRP A 122 -0.96 15.56 -18.19
N LEU A 123 -0.07 14.63 -18.54
CA LEU A 123 0.60 13.75 -17.59
C LEU A 123 2.04 14.24 -17.32
N PRO A 124 2.44 14.42 -16.05
CA PRO A 124 3.84 14.63 -15.70
C PRO A 124 4.71 13.43 -16.10
N ASN A 125 5.97 13.68 -16.45
CA ASN A 125 6.89 12.63 -16.92
C ASN A 125 7.08 11.49 -15.91
N TYR A 126 7.19 11.81 -14.61
CA TYR A 126 7.32 10.79 -13.56
C TYR A 126 6.10 9.85 -13.51
N VAL A 127 4.90 10.37 -13.77
CA VAL A 127 3.67 9.56 -13.83
C VAL A 127 3.68 8.67 -15.06
N LYS A 128 4.09 9.20 -16.22
CA LYS A 128 4.23 8.40 -17.44
C LYS A 128 5.17 7.20 -17.21
N ASP A 129 6.30 7.43 -16.56
CA ASP A 129 7.28 6.39 -16.27
C ASP A 129 6.75 5.35 -15.27
N ASN A 130 6.06 5.80 -14.22
CA ASN A 130 5.39 4.90 -13.28
C ASN A 130 4.28 4.07 -13.96
N ILE A 131 3.50 4.67 -14.85
CA ILE A 131 2.50 3.95 -15.66
C ILE A 131 3.16 2.89 -16.54
N LYS A 132 4.28 3.22 -17.22
CA LYS A 132 5.06 2.26 -18.01
C LYS A 132 5.55 1.08 -17.20
N LYS A 133 5.96 1.34 -15.95
CA LYS A 133 6.52 0.33 -15.05
C LYS A 133 5.44 -0.56 -14.43
N ASP A 134 4.44 0.03 -13.78
CA ASP A 134 3.47 -0.69 -12.94
C ASP A 134 2.24 -1.16 -13.72
N TYR A 135 1.92 -0.48 -14.82
CA TYR A 135 0.71 -0.67 -15.62
C TYR A 135 0.99 -1.13 -17.06
N LYS A 136 2.13 -1.81 -17.29
CA LYS A 136 2.58 -2.33 -18.60
C LYS A 136 1.51 -3.12 -19.37
N ARG A 137 0.60 -3.82 -18.66
CA ARG A 137 -0.50 -4.60 -19.28
C ARG A 137 -1.47 -3.76 -20.11
N TYR A 138 -1.54 -2.46 -19.86
CA TYR A 138 -2.40 -1.52 -20.59
C TYR A 138 -1.64 -0.80 -21.70
N ILE A 139 -0.37 -1.14 -21.97
CA ILE A 139 0.44 -0.43 -22.95
C ILE A 139 0.75 -1.38 -24.10
N ASN A 140 0.47 -0.95 -25.33
CA ASN A 140 0.81 -1.71 -26.54
C ASN A 140 2.28 -1.48 -26.96
N ASN A 141 2.72 -2.16 -28.02
CA ASN A 141 4.09 -2.02 -28.53
C ASN A 141 4.40 -0.63 -29.12
N GLU A 142 3.36 0.17 -29.40
CA GLU A 142 3.45 1.52 -29.96
C GLU A 142 3.39 2.60 -28.86
N ASN A 143 3.54 2.23 -27.58
CA ASN A 143 3.43 3.12 -26.42
C ASN A 143 2.05 3.82 -26.28
N GLU A 144 1.00 3.24 -26.86
CA GLU A 144 -0.36 3.66 -26.60
C GLU A 144 -0.90 2.96 -25.36
N PHE A 145 -1.52 3.75 -24.50
CA PHE A 145 -2.28 3.25 -23.37
C PHE A 145 -3.68 2.86 -23.84
N VAL A 146 -4.11 1.64 -23.54
CA VAL A 146 -5.38 1.04 -23.93
C VAL A 146 -6.07 0.46 -22.69
N LEU A 147 -7.24 1.01 -22.36
CA LEU A 147 -8.03 0.59 -21.20
C LEU A 147 -9.48 0.33 -21.61
N THR A 148 -9.93 -0.91 -21.40
CA THR A 148 -11.29 -1.32 -21.78
C THR A 148 -12.21 -1.50 -20.58
N SER A 149 -13.50 -1.20 -20.74
CA SER A 149 -14.57 -1.54 -19.80
C SER A 149 -15.81 -2.10 -20.52
N GLU A 150 -16.32 -3.22 -20.02
CA GLU A 150 -17.50 -3.92 -20.57
C GLU A 150 -18.41 -4.53 -19.49
N LYS A 151 -18.31 -4.04 -18.24
CA LYS A 151 -19.04 -4.59 -17.09
C LYS A 151 -20.55 -4.38 -17.18
N HIS A 152 -20.97 -3.28 -17.80
CA HIS A 152 -22.36 -2.84 -17.83
C HIS A 152 -22.99 -3.08 -19.20
N ARG A 153 -24.32 -3.24 -19.21
CA ARG A 153 -25.13 -3.36 -20.45
C ARG A 153 -25.25 -2.06 -21.23
N TYR A 154 -24.90 -0.92 -20.63
CA TYR A 154 -25.06 0.40 -21.23
C TYR A 154 -23.71 1.04 -21.50
N GLN A 155 -23.55 1.61 -22.70
CA GLN A 155 -22.33 2.26 -23.15
C GLN A 155 -21.89 3.40 -22.22
N HIS A 156 -22.80 4.31 -21.84
CA HIS A 156 -22.47 5.44 -20.95
C HIS A 156 -21.91 4.99 -19.59
N ALA A 157 -22.43 3.88 -19.05
CA ALA A 157 -21.97 3.32 -17.79
C ALA A 157 -20.56 2.73 -17.93
N ASN A 158 -20.27 2.09 -19.07
CA ASN A 158 -18.92 1.60 -19.37
C ASN A 158 -17.92 2.73 -19.63
N ILE A 159 -18.33 3.84 -20.25
CA ILE A 159 -17.50 5.04 -20.40
C ILE A 159 -17.11 5.57 -19.02
N LYS A 160 -18.10 5.79 -18.15
CA LYS A 160 -17.86 6.28 -16.78
C LYS A 160 -16.89 5.37 -16.02
N GLU A 161 -17.13 4.06 -16.07
CA GLU A 161 -16.26 3.08 -15.41
C GLU A 161 -14.82 3.09 -15.98
N ALA A 162 -14.66 3.28 -17.29
CA ALA A 162 -13.35 3.38 -17.92
C ALA A 162 -12.59 4.62 -17.43
N PHE A 163 -13.25 5.77 -17.31
CA PHE A 163 -12.66 6.98 -16.74
C PHE A 163 -12.36 6.85 -15.25
N ASP A 164 -13.25 6.25 -14.46
CA ASP A 164 -13.02 6.00 -13.03
C ASP A 164 -11.77 5.11 -12.82
N LYS A 165 -11.59 4.10 -13.68
CA LYS A 165 -10.39 3.24 -13.69
C LYS A 165 -9.13 4.01 -14.10
N LEU A 166 -9.23 4.87 -15.11
CA LEU A 166 -8.11 5.72 -15.54
C LEU A 166 -7.69 6.68 -14.42
N GLU A 167 -8.64 7.35 -13.76
CA GLU A 167 -8.38 8.24 -12.62
C GLU A 167 -7.67 7.49 -11.48
N GLU A 168 -8.10 6.27 -11.17
CA GLU A 168 -7.42 5.44 -10.19
C GLU A 168 -5.98 5.09 -10.59
N ILE A 169 -5.75 4.71 -11.85
CA ILE A 169 -4.40 4.37 -12.33
C ILE A 169 -3.48 5.59 -12.24
N VAL A 170 -3.97 6.77 -12.65
CA VAL A 170 -3.22 8.02 -12.59
C VAL A 170 -2.94 8.43 -11.13
N ASP A 171 -3.91 8.30 -10.23
CA ASP A 171 -3.74 8.61 -8.80
C ASP A 171 -2.70 7.69 -8.15
N GLN A 172 -2.75 6.38 -8.42
CA GLN A 172 -1.76 5.44 -7.91
C GLN A 172 -0.37 5.67 -8.52
N ALA A 173 -0.27 5.95 -9.81
CA ALA A 173 1.00 6.24 -10.47
C ALA A 173 1.59 7.61 -10.07
N SER A 174 0.74 8.55 -9.64
CA SER A 174 1.18 9.84 -9.11
C SER A 174 1.64 9.78 -7.65
N PHE A 175 1.45 8.64 -6.97
CA PHE A 175 1.92 8.48 -5.61
C PHE A 175 3.45 8.32 -5.57
N ILE A 176 4.13 9.29 -4.97
CA ILE A 176 5.57 9.24 -4.75
C ILE A 176 5.81 8.73 -3.33
N PRO A 177 6.32 7.49 -3.13
CA PRO A 177 6.68 7.02 -1.80
C PRO A 177 7.87 7.82 -1.28
N LYS A 178 7.81 8.28 -0.04
CA LYS A 178 8.94 8.95 0.62
C LYS A 178 10.12 7.98 0.70
N GLU A 179 11.32 8.49 0.40
CA GLU A 179 12.54 7.71 0.55
C GLU A 179 12.69 7.17 1.98
N ARG A 180 13.06 5.90 2.08
CA ARG A 180 13.36 5.29 3.38
C ARG A 180 14.71 5.80 3.86
N ILE A 181 14.70 6.63 4.88
CA ILE A 181 15.91 6.96 5.64
C ILE A 181 16.25 5.74 6.51
N ALA A 182 17.47 5.24 6.40
CA ALA A 182 17.92 4.14 7.23
C ALA A 182 17.84 4.55 8.71
N THR A 183 17.14 3.76 9.51
CA THR A 183 17.02 4.02 10.94
C THR A 183 18.34 3.70 11.63
N GLU A 184 18.80 4.60 12.49
CA GLU A 184 19.94 4.32 13.36
C GLU A 184 19.62 3.18 14.33
N ILE A 185 20.64 2.44 14.75
CA ILE A 185 20.45 1.36 15.73
C ILE A 185 20.09 2.01 17.08
N PRO A 186 18.96 1.62 17.70
CA PRO A 186 18.53 2.20 18.95
C PRO A 186 19.50 1.92 20.11
N GLN A 187 19.67 2.87 21.02
CA GLN A 187 20.63 2.76 22.13
C GLN A 187 20.35 1.53 23.02
N TYR A 188 19.08 1.21 23.31
CA TYR A 188 18.75 0.03 24.13
C TYR A 188 19.21 -1.28 23.47
N ALA A 189 19.19 -1.36 22.14
CA ALA A 189 19.65 -2.54 21.41
C ALA A 189 21.17 -2.70 21.53
N ILE A 190 21.90 -1.58 21.52
CA ILE A 190 23.36 -1.56 21.75
C ILE A 190 23.67 -2.03 23.17
N GLU A 191 22.99 -1.48 24.18
CA GLU A 191 23.18 -1.85 25.58
C GLU A 191 22.84 -3.32 25.85
N LYS A 192 21.71 -3.80 25.33
CA LYS A 192 21.30 -5.20 25.45
C LYS A 192 22.34 -6.13 24.84
N ARG A 193 22.84 -5.81 23.64
CA ARG A 193 23.91 -6.57 22.99
C ARG A 193 25.17 -6.65 23.85
N LEU A 194 25.56 -5.54 24.50
CA LEU A 194 26.73 -5.50 25.38
C LEU A 194 26.52 -6.36 26.65
N LYS A 195 25.34 -6.28 27.27
CA LYS A 195 24.96 -7.11 28.42
C LYS A 195 24.98 -8.61 28.06
N ASP A 196 24.36 -8.97 26.94
CA ASP A 196 24.32 -10.36 26.44
C ASP A 196 25.73 -10.89 26.13
N LYS A 197 26.60 -10.04 25.54
CA LYS A 197 28.01 -10.37 25.30
C LYS A 197 28.75 -10.65 26.62
N ALA A 198 28.54 -9.82 27.64
CA ALA A 198 29.15 -10.00 28.96
C ALA A 198 28.66 -11.29 29.65
N ALA A 199 27.35 -11.54 29.64
CA ALA A 199 26.76 -12.75 30.20
C ALA A 199 27.32 -14.02 29.52
N ARG A 200 27.40 -14.03 28.18
CA ARG A 200 28.00 -15.14 27.43
C ARG A 200 29.48 -15.37 27.78
N LYS A 201 30.24 -14.30 27.99
CA LYS A 201 31.65 -14.40 28.43
C LYS A 201 31.74 -15.10 29.79
N GLN A 202 30.91 -14.70 30.75
CA GLN A 202 30.86 -15.33 32.07
C GLN A 202 30.44 -16.80 31.99
N THR A 203 29.41 -17.14 31.20
CA THR A 203 28.99 -18.53 30.99
C THR A 203 30.12 -19.37 30.38
N LYS A 204 30.87 -18.85 29.41
CA LYS A 204 32.01 -19.56 28.82
C LYS A 204 33.13 -19.81 29.84
N GLN A 205 33.46 -18.81 30.67
CA GLN A 205 34.46 -18.94 31.73
C GLN A 205 34.05 -19.98 32.78
N GLY A 206 32.79 -19.98 33.21
CA GLY A 206 32.27 -20.97 34.17
C GLY A 206 32.39 -22.41 33.67
N ARG A 207 32.13 -22.64 32.37
CA ARG A 207 32.28 -23.97 31.74
C ARG A 207 33.72 -24.47 31.75
N GLN A 208 34.69 -23.62 31.41
CA GLN A 208 36.12 -23.98 31.44
C GLN A 208 36.61 -24.30 32.85
N LYS A 209 36.10 -23.59 33.87
CA LYS A 209 36.50 -23.81 35.26
C LYS A 209 36.02 -25.17 35.78
N GLN A 210 34.81 -25.57 35.39
CA GLN A 210 34.22 -26.84 35.79
C GLN A 210 34.86 -28.05 35.09
N SER A 211 35.32 -27.89 33.84
CA SER A 211 36.13 -28.92 33.19
C SER A 211 37.50 -29.08 33.83
N MET A 212 38.09 -28.02 34.38
CA MET A 212 39.40 -28.08 35.05
C MET A 212 39.32 -28.74 36.43
N SER A 213 38.32 -28.43 37.26
CA SER A 213 38.21 -29.02 38.61
C SER A 213 38.05 -30.56 38.58
N LYS A 214 37.42 -31.12 37.55
CA LYS A 214 37.29 -32.57 37.37
C LYS A 214 38.60 -33.35 37.21
N TYR A 215 39.73 -32.67 37.02
CA TYR A 215 41.04 -33.30 36.83
C TYR A 215 42.00 -33.11 38.03
N PHE A 216 41.57 -32.46 39.12
CA PHE A 216 42.43 -32.16 40.28
C PHE A 216 41.91 -32.71 41.61
N ASP A 217 40.80 -33.48 41.62
CA ASP A 217 40.17 -34.02 42.83
C ASP A 217 40.45 -35.52 43.09
N ASP A 218 41.49 -36.11 42.44
CA ASP A 218 42.00 -37.48 42.71
C ASP A 218 43.31 -37.48 43.52
#